data_AF-A0A9P5M8K3-F1
#
_entry.id   AF-A0A9P5M8K3-F1
#
_cell.length_a   1.000
_cell.length_b   1.000
_cell.length_c   1.000
_cell.angle_alpha   90.00
_cell.angle_beta   90.00
_cell.angle_gamma   90.00
#
_symmetry.space_group_name_H-M   'P 1'
#
loop_
_entity.id
_entity.type
_entity.pdbx_description
1 polymer ?
#
loop_
_entity_poly.entity_id
_entity_poly.type
_entity_poly.pdbx_seq_one_letter_code
_entity_poly.pdbx_strand_id
1 'polypeptide(L)'
;MIPNQSDRSLIDSSKIDEFLNKEILSNLDQYAKLAKSFTFAFPLNFENEVEELTLIGLIALLDFGGQYDPVLYAQNSRSEFDTIRSLVFSLYLSSSSASLSSSSELSPKWLSTATPPSLAQHMRLSIVTERPHPTLPGITVGEQGGPVLGFVLDVAGRVNRAGSWLVSKGYKSIGEWIKEGVSTCGGDVDKFVQWVTAIQGSKVLGDDGSERADSEIMSYRQALRLALMLGPKRFSSSGDPFQHVPAPPHDALATALVQLGIVEFGTVFGEGVGQIRKRLDEALSSATIPGSGDEEAQTKEQEKILVWVEVTPEEHAQLWAGSVLACLRMAERATVLEPESEVTIITAAGLSAWFAARAEKGHHWTSSTIAAAGDRASDGDGDGDGRYPRIVVAIASPKEN
;
A
#
# COMPACT_ATOMS: atom_id res chain seq x y z
N MET A 1 -20.85 10.43 -2.50
CA MET A 1 -21.17 11.87 -2.40
C MET A 1 -20.17 12.61 -3.26
N ILE A 2 -20.61 13.31 -4.31
CA ILE A 2 -19.73 14.19 -5.10
C ILE A 2 -19.63 15.51 -4.32
N PRO A 3 -18.45 15.95 -3.90
CA PRO A 3 -18.33 17.11 -3.04
C PRO A 3 -18.47 18.43 -3.85
N ASN A 4 -18.88 19.48 -3.14
CA ASN A 4 -19.51 20.69 -3.67
C ASN A 4 -18.48 21.67 -4.27
N GLN A 5 -18.90 22.66 -5.08
CA GLN A 5 -18.03 23.63 -5.79
C GLN A 5 -16.99 24.40 -4.92
N SER A 6 -17.06 24.33 -3.60
CA SER A 6 -16.04 24.82 -2.66
C SER A 6 -14.72 24.03 -2.67
N ASP A 7 -14.66 22.83 -3.29
CA ASP A 7 -13.43 22.00 -3.37
C ASP A 7 -12.38 22.47 -4.39
N ARG A 8 -12.54 23.69 -4.92
CA ARG A 8 -11.54 24.30 -5.81
C ARG A 8 -10.28 24.75 -5.06
N SER A 9 -10.31 24.82 -3.73
CA SER A 9 -9.18 25.26 -2.89
C SER A 9 -8.24 24.15 -2.42
N LEU A 10 -8.50 22.88 -2.72
CA LEU A 10 -7.70 21.75 -2.20
C LEU A 10 -6.49 21.38 -3.09
N ILE A 11 -6.62 21.60 -4.41
CA ILE A 11 -5.66 21.12 -5.40
C ILE A 11 -5.15 22.31 -6.22
N ASP A 12 -3.85 22.59 -6.10
CA ASP A 12 -3.19 23.66 -6.86
C ASP A 12 -2.99 23.23 -8.31
N SER A 13 -3.76 23.85 -9.20
CA SER A 13 -3.73 23.57 -10.64
C SER A 13 -2.45 24.08 -11.30
N SER A 14 -1.82 25.13 -10.77
CA SER A 14 -0.52 25.61 -11.26
C SER A 14 0.58 24.58 -10.97
N LYS A 15 0.51 23.92 -9.81
CA LYS A 15 1.46 22.86 -9.43
C LYS A 15 1.27 21.59 -10.25
N ILE A 16 0.03 21.27 -10.62
CA ILE A 16 -0.27 20.21 -11.59
C ILE A 16 0.40 20.50 -12.93
N ASP A 17 0.22 21.70 -13.48
CA ASP A 17 0.81 22.06 -14.77
C ASP A 17 2.34 22.03 -14.73
N GLU A 18 2.95 22.55 -13.67
CA GLU A 18 4.40 22.48 -13.44
C GLU A 18 4.90 21.03 -13.41
N PHE A 19 4.23 20.18 -12.63
CA PHE A 19 4.60 18.78 -12.46
C PHE A 19 4.44 17.97 -13.76
N LEU A 20 3.29 18.08 -14.43
CA LEU A 20 3.01 17.36 -15.67
C LEU A 20 4.06 17.69 -16.74
N ASN A 21 4.35 18.97 -16.94
CA ASN A 21 5.33 19.39 -17.95
C ASN A 21 6.76 18.92 -17.61
N LYS A 22 7.15 19.00 -16.33
CA LYS A 22 8.53 18.75 -15.90
C LYS A 22 8.88 17.28 -15.70
N GLU A 23 7.93 16.46 -15.25
CA GLU A 23 8.21 15.07 -14.85
C GLU A 23 7.57 14.04 -15.80
N ILE A 24 6.34 14.29 -16.26
CA ILE A 24 5.56 13.30 -17.01
C ILE A 24 5.71 13.49 -18.51
N LEU A 25 5.33 14.66 -19.04
CA LEU A 25 5.32 14.95 -20.48
C LEU A 25 6.73 14.99 -21.05
N SER A 26 7.71 15.50 -20.29
CA SER A 26 9.12 15.44 -20.68
C SER A 26 9.71 14.02 -20.71
N ASN A 27 9.07 13.05 -20.05
CA ASN A 27 9.57 11.67 -19.90
C ASN A 27 8.48 10.62 -20.16
N LEU A 28 7.68 10.79 -21.21
CA LEU A 28 6.54 9.90 -21.52
C LEU A 28 6.94 8.41 -21.60
N ASP A 29 8.12 8.08 -22.13
CA ASP A 29 8.60 6.69 -22.18
C ASP A 29 8.80 6.09 -20.79
N GLN A 30 9.34 6.88 -19.85
CA GLN A 30 9.51 6.45 -18.48
C GLN A 30 8.14 6.32 -17.79
N TYR A 31 7.24 7.27 -18.05
CA TYR A 31 5.87 7.20 -17.58
C TYR A 31 5.20 5.92 -18.08
N ALA A 32 5.18 5.65 -19.39
CA ALA A 32 4.55 4.47 -19.98
C ALA A 32 5.12 3.15 -19.44
N LYS A 33 6.41 3.11 -19.07
CA LYS A 33 7.05 1.94 -18.44
C LYS A 33 6.58 1.77 -16.98
N LEU A 34 6.61 2.83 -16.19
CA LEU A 34 6.27 2.77 -14.76
C LEU A 34 4.76 2.74 -14.53
N ALA A 35 3.95 3.34 -15.39
CA ALA A 35 2.49 3.30 -15.31
C ALA A 35 1.94 1.87 -15.46
N LYS A 36 2.70 0.98 -16.10
CA LYS A 36 2.40 -0.45 -16.24
C LYS A 36 2.81 -1.28 -15.02
N SER A 37 3.45 -0.68 -14.00
CA SER A 37 3.93 -1.39 -12.81
C SER A 37 2.81 -2.06 -12.01
N PHE A 38 1.61 -1.46 -11.98
CA PHE A 38 0.46 -2.05 -11.28
C PHE A 38 -0.13 -3.28 -12.00
N THR A 39 0.18 -3.49 -13.28
CA THR A 39 -0.15 -4.76 -13.93
C THR A 39 0.89 -5.80 -13.54
N PHE A 40 0.53 -6.68 -12.61
CA PHE A 40 1.39 -7.78 -12.21
C PHE A 40 1.70 -8.65 -13.43
N ALA A 41 2.96 -8.81 -13.76
CA ALA A 41 3.42 -9.91 -14.58
C ALA A 41 4.05 -10.92 -13.62
N PHE A 42 3.41 -12.07 -13.43
CA PHE A 42 3.97 -13.13 -12.62
C PHE A 42 5.01 -13.91 -13.44
N PRO A 43 6.16 -14.28 -12.86
CA PRO A 43 7.13 -15.15 -13.51
C PRO A 43 6.70 -16.64 -13.44
N LEU A 44 5.38 -16.90 -13.41
CA LEU A 44 4.77 -18.20 -13.15
C LEU A 44 3.96 -18.61 -14.38
N ASN A 45 3.94 -19.91 -14.67
CA ASN A 45 3.07 -20.48 -15.68
C ASN A 45 1.84 -21.08 -14.98
N PHE A 46 0.69 -20.42 -15.09
CA PHE A 46 -0.55 -20.89 -14.49
C PHE A 46 -1.20 -21.97 -15.36
N GLU A 47 -1.79 -23.00 -14.75
CA GLU A 47 -2.50 -24.02 -15.52
C GLU A 47 -3.79 -23.45 -16.13
N ASN A 48 -4.39 -22.45 -15.47
CA ASN A 48 -5.60 -21.78 -15.90
C ASN A 48 -5.70 -20.35 -15.33
N GLU A 49 -6.60 -19.55 -15.90
CA GLU A 49 -6.86 -18.17 -15.47
C GLU A 49 -7.33 -18.06 -14.01
N VAL A 50 -8.06 -19.07 -13.51
CA VAL A 50 -8.60 -19.04 -12.13
C VAL A 50 -7.49 -19.12 -11.09
N GLU A 51 -6.41 -19.86 -11.35
CA GLU A 51 -5.22 -19.88 -10.49
C GLU A 51 -4.54 -18.52 -10.45
N GLU A 52 -4.38 -17.89 -11.61
CA GLU A 52 -3.79 -16.56 -11.70
C GLU A 52 -4.64 -15.53 -10.93
N LEU A 53 -5.96 -15.55 -11.13
CA LEU A 53 -6.92 -14.73 -10.37
C LEU A 53 -6.87 -15.02 -8.87
N THR A 54 -6.58 -16.27 -8.48
CA THR A 54 -6.44 -16.64 -7.06
C THR A 54 -5.24 -15.93 -6.42
N LEU A 55 -4.09 -15.87 -7.10
CA LEU A 55 -2.92 -15.15 -6.60
C LEU A 55 -3.16 -13.64 -6.55
N ILE A 56 -3.75 -13.06 -7.60
CA ILE A 56 -4.08 -11.62 -7.64
C ILE A 56 -5.05 -11.27 -6.52
N GLY A 57 -6.08 -12.10 -6.32
CA GLY A 57 -7.07 -11.91 -5.26
C GLY A 57 -6.45 -11.93 -3.87
N LEU A 58 -5.55 -12.88 -3.61
CA LEU A 58 -4.84 -12.95 -2.33
C LEU A 58 -3.91 -11.76 -2.11
N ILE A 59 -3.16 -11.33 -3.15
CA ILE A 59 -2.32 -10.13 -3.05
C ILE A 59 -3.18 -8.90 -2.77
N ALA A 60 -4.33 -8.74 -3.44
CA ALA A 60 -5.25 -7.63 -3.20
C ALA A 60 -5.82 -7.63 -1.79
N LEU A 61 -6.25 -8.80 -1.32
CA LEU A 61 -6.81 -9.00 0.02
C LEU A 61 -5.79 -8.65 1.12
N LEU A 62 -4.54 -9.02 0.87
CA LEU A 62 -3.44 -8.85 1.80
C LEU A 62 -2.69 -7.53 1.64
N ASP A 63 -3.09 -6.65 0.72
CA ASP A 63 -2.51 -5.31 0.57
C ASP A 63 -2.90 -4.40 1.75
N PHE A 64 -2.19 -4.52 2.87
CA PHE A 64 -2.37 -3.80 4.12
C PHE A 64 -1.09 -3.88 4.95
N GLY A 65 -0.93 -2.95 5.90
CA GLY A 65 0.15 -3.08 6.88
C GLY A 65 1.43 -2.36 6.46
N GLY A 66 1.34 -1.32 5.63
CA GLY A 66 2.50 -0.47 5.33
C GLY A 66 3.16 0.10 6.59
N GLN A 67 2.44 0.22 7.70
CA GLN A 67 3.04 0.59 9.00
C GLN A 67 4.06 -0.43 9.53
N TYR A 68 4.03 -1.68 9.05
CA TYR A 68 4.98 -2.72 9.41
C TYR A 68 6.24 -2.71 8.54
N ASP A 69 6.33 -1.86 7.50
CA ASP A 69 7.52 -1.78 6.63
C ASP A 69 8.83 -1.66 7.43
N PRO A 70 8.98 -0.76 8.42
CA PRO A 70 10.25 -0.63 9.15
C PRO A 70 10.71 -1.92 9.83
N VAL A 71 9.76 -2.64 10.46
CA VAL A 71 10.07 -3.88 11.19
C VAL A 71 10.29 -5.06 10.24
N LEU A 72 9.59 -5.09 9.10
CA LEU A 72 9.80 -6.09 8.05
C LEU A 72 11.17 -5.90 7.39
N TYR A 73 11.51 -4.67 7.00
CA TYR A 73 12.82 -4.35 6.42
C TYR A 73 13.97 -4.70 7.37
N ALA A 74 13.83 -4.39 8.67
CA ALA A 74 14.83 -4.73 9.67
C ALA A 74 15.07 -6.26 9.76
N GLN A 75 14.03 -7.06 9.54
CA GLN A 75 14.13 -8.51 9.73
C GLN A 75 14.52 -9.29 8.47
N ASN A 76 13.98 -8.93 7.30
CA ASN A 76 14.17 -9.70 6.06
C ASN A 76 14.54 -8.84 4.84
N SER A 77 14.76 -7.54 5.04
CA SER A 77 15.08 -6.56 3.99
C SER A 77 14.02 -6.47 2.89
N ARG A 78 12.74 -6.66 3.23
CA ARG A 78 11.60 -6.55 2.32
C ARG A 78 10.56 -5.58 2.87
N SER A 79 9.83 -4.93 1.96
CA SER A 79 8.59 -4.24 2.30
C SER A 79 7.48 -5.24 2.65
N GLU A 80 6.39 -4.72 3.19
CA GLU A 80 5.08 -5.36 3.32
C GLU A 80 4.67 -6.00 2.00
N PHE A 81 4.66 -5.21 0.93
CA PHE A 81 4.26 -5.68 -0.38
C PHE A 81 5.12 -6.85 -0.90
N ASP A 82 6.44 -6.77 -0.78
CA ASP A 82 7.35 -7.86 -1.20
C ASP A 82 7.21 -9.09 -0.29
N THR A 83 6.92 -8.88 1.00
CA THR A 83 6.66 -9.96 1.95
C THR A 83 5.36 -10.69 1.61
N ILE A 84 4.29 -9.98 1.27
CA ILE A 84 3.01 -10.56 0.82
C ILE A 84 3.17 -11.31 -0.50
N ARG A 85 3.90 -10.74 -1.46
CA ARG A 85 4.20 -11.45 -2.71
C ARG A 85 4.97 -12.74 -2.44
N SER A 86 5.97 -12.69 -1.56
CA SER A 86 6.72 -13.89 -1.15
C SER A 86 5.82 -14.92 -0.49
N LEU A 87 4.87 -14.50 0.37
CA LEU A 87 3.88 -15.37 0.97
C LEU A 87 3.03 -16.06 -0.09
N VAL A 88 2.37 -15.28 -0.95
CA VAL A 88 1.44 -15.81 -1.95
C VAL A 88 2.14 -16.73 -2.94
N PHE A 89 3.37 -16.40 -3.38
CA PHE A 89 4.16 -17.29 -4.21
C PHE A 89 4.60 -18.54 -3.48
N SER A 90 4.96 -18.45 -2.21
CA SER A 90 5.32 -19.64 -1.44
C SER A 90 4.13 -20.58 -1.29
N LEU A 91 2.92 -20.07 -1.05
CA LEU A 91 1.69 -20.88 -0.98
C LEU A 91 1.38 -21.55 -2.32
N TYR A 92 1.53 -20.81 -3.43
CA TYR A 92 1.33 -21.37 -4.77
C TYR A 92 2.35 -22.48 -5.09
N LEU A 93 3.64 -22.25 -4.80
CA LEU A 93 4.71 -23.21 -5.09
C LEU A 93 4.69 -24.43 -4.16
N SER A 94 4.20 -24.29 -2.93
CA SER A 94 4.00 -25.40 -1.99
C SER A 94 2.78 -26.25 -2.36
N SER A 95 1.84 -25.70 -3.10
CA SER A 95 0.68 -26.44 -3.60
C SER A 95 1.12 -27.37 -4.74
N SER A 96 0.93 -28.69 -4.58
CA SER A 96 1.22 -29.65 -5.66
C SER A 96 0.41 -29.31 -6.91
N SER A 97 0.95 -29.58 -8.11
CA SER A 97 0.48 -29.18 -9.46
C SER A 97 -1.03 -28.91 -9.64
N ALA A 98 -1.94 -29.67 -9.03
CA ALA A 98 -3.35 -29.28 -8.95
C ALA A 98 -3.58 -28.18 -7.87
N SER A 99 -3.28 -26.92 -8.21
CA SER A 99 -3.39 -25.71 -7.35
C SER A 99 -4.79 -25.47 -6.75
N LEU A 100 -5.81 -26.19 -7.19
CA LEU A 100 -7.20 -26.09 -6.73
C LEU A 100 -7.73 -27.39 -6.08
N SER A 101 -6.85 -28.35 -5.80
CA SER A 101 -7.21 -29.52 -4.99
C SER A 101 -7.60 -29.10 -3.57
N SER A 102 -8.45 -29.89 -2.90
CA SER A 102 -8.88 -29.63 -1.51
C SER A 102 -7.73 -29.65 -0.49
N SER A 103 -6.55 -30.12 -0.90
CA SER A 103 -5.30 -30.11 -0.13
C SER A 103 -4.37 -28.95 -0.46
N SER A 104 -4.70 -28.11 -1.44
CA SER A 104 -3.91 -26.94 -1.82
C SER A 104 -3.89 -25.91 -0.70
N GLU A 105 -2.74 -25.27 -0.48
CA GLU A 105 -2.59 -24.16 0.48
C GLU A 105 -3.30 -22.87 -0.01
N LEU A 106 -3.78 -22.88 -1.25
CA LEU A 106 -4.63 -21.83 -1.81
C LEU A 106 -6.13 -22.17 -1.71
N SER A 107 -6.47 -23.36 -1.21
CA SER A 107 -7.87 -23.75 -1.06
C SER A 107 -8.56 -22.95 0.07
N PRO A 108 -9.84 -22.59 -0.08
CA PRO A 108 -10.61 -21.93 0.98
C PRO A 108 -10.57 -22.64 2.34
N LYS A 109 -10.47 -23.97 2.32
CA LYS A 109 -10.37 -24.79 3.54
C LYS A 109 -9.03 -24.58 4.25
N TRP A 110 -7.92 -24.59 3.51
CA TRP A 110 -6.62 -24.28 4.09
C TRP A 110 -6.59 -22.83 4.58
N LEU A 111 -7.06 -21.89 3.75
CA LEU A 111 -7.13 -20.47 4.10
C LEU A 111 -7.96 -20.24 5.37
N SER A 112 -9.04 -21.00 5.61
CA SER A 112 -9.84 -20.88 6.86
C SER A 112 -9.16 -21.41 8.13
N THR A 113 -8.07 -22.16 7.98
CA THR A 113 -7.37 -22.84 9.08
C THR A 113 -5.88 -22.49 9.14
N ALA A 114 -5.46 -21.47 8.38
CA ALA A 114 -4.08 -21.03 8.32
C ALA A 114 -3.64 -20.51 9.69
N THR A 115 -2.47 -20.98 10.15
CA THR A 115 -1.94 -20.61 11.47
C THR A 115 -0.84 -19.56 11.33
N PRO A 116 -0.66 -18.66 12.32
CA PRO A 116 0.42 -17.68 12.30
C PRO A 116 1.82 -18.30 12.09
N PRO A 117 2.20 -19.43 12.74
CA PRO A 117 3.49 -20.06 12.48
C PRO A 117 3.69 -20.55 11.04
N SER A 118 2.65 -21.13 10.43
CA SER A 118 2.70 -21.56 9.03
C SER A 118 2.87 -20.37 8.09
N LEU A 119 2.10 -19.30 8.30
CA LEU A 119 2.21 -18.08 7.48
C LEU A 119 3.57 -17.39 7.67
N ALA A 120 4.09 -17.31 8.90
CA ALA A 120 5.42 -16.78 9.19
C ALA A 120 6.51 -17.56 8.43
N GLN A 121 6.39 -18.89 8.36
CA GLN A 121 7.31 -19.75 7.61
C GLN A 121 7.30 -19.40 6.11
N HIS A 122 6.13 -19.22 5.50
CA HIS A 122 6.01 -18.82 4.08
C HIS A 122 6.54 -17.39 3.82
N MET A 123 6.37 -16.48 4.78
CA MET A 123 6.93 -15.12 4.72
C MET A 123 8.43 -15.07 5.03
N ARG A 124 9.02 -16.17 5.53
CA ARG A 124 10.39 -16.23 6.05
C ARG A 124 10.62 -15.21 7.18
N LEU A 125 9.64 -15.11 8.07
CA LEU A 125 9.69 -14.26 9.26
C LEU A 125 9.88 -15.13 10.51
N SER A 126 10.73 -14.67 11.43
CA SER A 126 10.79 -15.24 12.78
C SER A 126 9.79 -14.51 13.68
N ILE A 127 8.88 -15.28 14.25
CA ILE A 127 7.91 -14.84 15.28
C ILE A 127 8.25 -15.41 16.66
N VAL A 128 9.48 -15.89 16.84
CA VAL A 128 9.96 -16.47 18.10
C VAL A 128 11.10 -15.62 18.61
N THR A 129 11.01 -15.23 19.88
CA THR A 129 12.08 -14.53 20.60
C THR A 129 12.65 -15.47 21.65
N GLU A 130 13.96 -15.64 21.65
CA GLU A 130 14.64 -16.42 22.69
C GLU A 130 14.75 -15.62 23.97
N ARG A 131 14.31 -16.19 25.09
CA ARG A 131 14.45 -15.62 26.43
C ARG A 131 15.04 -16.64 27.39
N PRO A 132 15.86 -16.23 28.37
CA PRO A 132 16.33 -17.13 29.42
C PRO A 132 15.15 -17.77 30.15
N HIS A 133 15.21 -19.09 30.37
CA HIS A 133 14.20 -19.79 31.16
C HIS A 133 14.20 -19.23 32.59
N PRO A 134 13.03 -18.91 33.18
CA PRO A 134 12.95 -18.16 34.44
C PRO A 134 13.58 -18.88 35.63
N THR A 135 13.66 -20.22 35.59
CA THR A 135 14.13 -21.03 36.73
C THR A 135 15.32 -21.94 36.43
N LEU A 136 15.76 -22.06 35.17
CA LEU A 136 16.80 -23.00 34.76
C LEU A 136 17.98 -22.23 34.15
N PRO A 137 19.06 -21.99 34.91
CA PRO A 137 20.22 -21.27 34.43
C PRO A 137 20.83 -21.96 33.20
N GLY A 138 21.13 -21.19 32.16
CA GLY A 138 21.73 -21.69 30.92
C GLY A 138 20.76 -22.30 29.91
N ILE A 139 19.44 -22.30 30.18
CA ILE A 139 18.41 -22.70 29.21
C ILE A 139 17.74 -21.45 28.63
N THR A 140 17.60 -21.40 27.32
CA THR A 140 16.75 -20.43 26.60
C THR A 140 15.46 -21.10 26.12
N VAL A 141 14.35 -20.38 26.22
CA VAL A 141 13.04 -20.75 25.68
C VAL A 141 12.65 -19.80 24.56
N GLY A 142 12.14 -20.36 23.47
CA GLY A 142 11.51 -19.58 22.42
C GLY A 142 10.07 -19.26 22.80
N GLU A 143 9.77 -18.00 23.03
CA GLU A 143 8.40 -17.51 23.22
C GLU A 143 7.91 -16.87 21.91
N GLN A 144 6.61 -17.01 21.60
CA GLN A 144 6.02 -16.25 20.51
C GLN A 144 6.14 -14.76 20.83
N GLY A 145 6.72 -14.00 19.91
CA GLY A 145 7.01 -12.60 20.12
C GLY A 145 7.78 -11.98 18.97
N GLY A 146 8.31 -10.80 19.23
CA GLY A 146 9.06 -10.03 18.25
C GLY A 146 8.20 -9.02 17.47
N PRO A 147 8.85 -8.06 16.80
CA PRO A 147 8.19 -6.88 16.25
C PRO A 147 7.25 -7.18 15.08
N VAL A 148 7.42 -8.33 14.41
CA VAL A 148 6.58 -8.72 13.26
C VAL A 148 5.39 -9.61 13.64
N LEU A 149 5.27 -10.03 14.91
CA LEU A 149 4.18 -10.93 15.32
C LEU A 149 2.80 -10.34 15.01
N GLY A 150 2.62 -9.03 15.26
CA GLY A 150 1.37 -8.31 14.94
C GLY A 150 0.99 -8.41 13.47
N PHE A 151 1.95 -8.18 12.57
CA PHE A 151 1.74 -8.33 11.12
C PHE A 151 1.29 -9.75 10.75
N VAL A 152 1.97 -10.78 11.27
CA VAL A 152 1.61 -12.18 10.97
C VAL A 152 0.22 -12.53 11.48
N LEU A 153 -0.16 -12.05 12.67
CA LEU A 153 -1.51 -12.24 13.22
C LEU A 153 -2.58 -11.55 12.35
N ASP A 154 -2.32 -10.33 11.87
CA ASP A 154 -3.23 -9.61 10.98
C ASP A 154 -3.42 -10.35 9.63
N VAL A 155 -2.32 -10.85 9.05
CA VAL A 155 -2.35 -11.69 7.84
C VAL A 155 -3.21 -12.93 8.09
N ALA A 156 -2.96 -13.66 9.19
CA ALA A 156 -3.73 -14.85 9.55
C ALA A 156 -5.22 -14.54 9.71
N GLY A 157 -5.56 -13.44 10.39
CA GLY A 157 -6.95 -13.01 10.56
C GLY A 157 -7.66 -12.76 9.23
N ARG A 158 -7.00 -12.09 8.28
CA ARG A 158 -7.57 -11.79 6.94
C ARG A 158 -7.72 -13.04 6.09
N VAL A 159 -6.70 -13.89 6.05
CA VAL A 159 -6.72 -15.17 5.32
C VAL A 159 -7.83 -16.08 5.86
N ASN A 160 -7.93 -16.23 7.18
CA ASN A 160 -8.93 -17.07 7.83
C ASN A 160 -10.36 -16.60 7.58
N ARG A 161 -10.60 -15.28 7.65
CA ARG A 161 -11.93 -14.70 7.34
C ARG A 161 -12.32 -14.94 5.88
N ALA A 162 -11.42 -14.65 4.95
CA ALA A 162 -11.69 -14.86 3.53
C ALA A 162 -11.92 -16.33 3.19
N GLY A 163 -11.08 -17.24 3.72
CA GLY A 163 -11.26 -18.69 3.56
C GLY A 163 -12.60 -19.17 4.09
N SER A 164 -12.97 -18.77 5.31
CA SER A 164 -14.26 -19.14 5.93
C SER A 164 -15.45 -18.63 5.12
N TRP A 165 -15.37 -17.38 4.63
CA TRP A 165 -16.40 -16.81 3.77
C TRP A 165 -16.55 -17.60 2.46
N LEU A 166 -15.45 -17.89 1.78
CA LEU A 166 -15.45 -18.65 0.52
C LEU A 166 -16.04 -20.06 0.71
N VAL A 167 -15.67 -20.76 1.79
CA VAL A 167 -16.26 -22.04 2.16
C VAL A 167 -17.78 -21.92 2.36
N SER A 168 -18.23 -20.88 3.10
CA SER A 168 -19.66 -20.67 3.36
C SER A 168 -20.49 -20.39 2.10
N LYS A 169 -19.85 -19.82 1.07
CA LYS A 169 -20.47 -19.51 -0.23
C LYS A 169 -20.31 -20.64 -1.26
N GLY A 170 -19.55 -21.69 -0.95
CA GLY A 170 -19.33 -22.82 -1.85
C GLY A 170 -18.34 -22.56 -2.97
N TYR A 171 -17.52 -21.51 -2.88
CA TYR A 171 -16.44 -21.25 -3.84
C TYR A 171 -15.26 -22.20 -3.60
N LYS A 172 -14.59 -22.64 -4.67
CA LYS A 172 -13.39 -23.48 -4.57
C LYS A 172 -12.10 -22.67 -4.49
N SER A 173 -12.15 -21.38 -4.84
CA SER A 173 -11.04 -20.44 -4.70
C SER A 173 -11.52 -19.00 -4.73
N ILE A 174 -10.68 -18.07 -4.30
CA ILE A 174 -10.94 -16.63 -4.48
C ILE A 174 -10.98 -16.25 -5.96
N GLY A 175 -10.22 -16.94 -6.82
CA GLY A 175 -10.21 -16.70 -8.26
C GLY A 175 -11.55 -17.02 -8.94
N GLU A 176 -12.24 -18.07 -8.52
CA GLU A 176 -13.60 -18.38 -9.01
C GLU A 176 -14.58 -17.26 -8.65
N TRP A 177 -14.53 -16.79 -7.40
CA TRP A 177 -15.36 -15.70 -6.93
C TRP A 177 -15.06 -14.36 -7.66
N ILE A 178 -13.79 -14.05 -7.92
CA ILE A 178 -13.40 -12.86 -8.70
C ILE A 178 -13.94 -12.96 -10.12
N LYS A 179 -13.78 -14.13 -10.77
CA LYS A 179 -14.26 -14.37 -12.14
C LYS A 179 -15.77 -14.17 -12.24
N GLU A 180 -16.54 -14.68 -11.27
CA GLU A 180 -17.98 -14.42 -11.18
C GLU A 180 -18.27 -12.93 -10.99
N GLY A 181 -17.54 -12.24 -10.11
CA GLY A 181 -17.69 -10.81 -9.87
C GLY A 181 -17.48 -9.96 -11.11
N VAL A 182 -16.42 -10.24 -11.87
CA VAL A 182 -16.13 -9.54 -13.14
C VAL A 182 -17.26 -9.77 -14.14
N SER A 183 -17.72 -11.02 -14.29
CA SER A 183 -18.84 -11.35 -15.18
C SER A 183 -20.15 -10.69 -14.77
N THR A 184 -20.43 -10.64 -13.46
CA THR A 184 -21.68 -10.08 -12.91
C THR A 184 -21.72 -8.56 -12.98
N CYS A 185 -20.58 -7.90 -12.76
CA CYS A 185 -20.47 -6.45 -12.80
C CYS A 185 -20.39 -5.91 -14.23
N GLY A 186 -20.03 -6.74 -15.21
CA GLY A 186 -19.98 -6.34 -16.61
C GLY A 186 -18.97 -5.21 -16.87
N GLY A 187 -17.88 -5.19 -16.10
CA GLY A 187 -16.86 -4.13 -16.16
C GLY A 187 -17.18 -2.83 -15.43
N ASP A 188 -18.33 -2.75 -14.74
CA ASP A 188 -18.65 -1.62 -13.87
C ASP A 188 -17.79 -1.67 -12.60
N VAL A 189 -16.84 -0.73 -12.48
CA VAL A 189 -15.91 -0.64 -11.35
C VAL A 189 -16.66 -0.42 -10.03
N ASP A 190 -17.71 0.39 -10.00
CA ASP A 190 -18.42 0.69 -8.76
C ASP A 190 -19.19 -0.53 -8.27
N LYS A 191 -19.83 -1.26 -9.18
CA LYS A 191 -20.46 -2.56 -8.84
C LYS A 191 -19.42 -3.58 -8.41
N PHE A 192 -18.27 -3.63 -9.07
CA PHE A 192 -17.20 -4.55 -8.71
C PHE A 192 -16.59 -4.23 -7.35
N VAL A 193 -16.44 -2.95 -7.01
CA VAL A 193 -16.01 -2.54 -5.69
C VAL A 193 -17.02 -2.96 -4.63
N GLN A 194 -18.31 -2.72 -4.85
CA GLN A 194 -19.36 -3.20 -3.94
C GLN A 194 -19.34 -4.73 -3.80
N TRP A 195 -19.15 -5.45 -4.91
CA TRP A 195 -18.98 -6.90 -4.92
C TRP A 195 -17.81 -7.36 -4.05
N VAL A 196 -16.64 -6.72 -4.19
CA VAL A 196 -15.44 -7.06 -3.42
C VAL A 196 -15.60 -6.71 -1.94
N THR A 197 -16.24 -5.60 -1.61
CA THR A 197 -16.47 -5.26 -0.20
C THR A 197 -17.36 -6.29 0.52
N ALA A 198 -18.10 -7.15 -0.20
CA ALA A 198 -18.91 -8.21 0.39
C ALA A 198 -18.09 -9.41 0.92
N ILE A 199 -16.93 -9.76 0.32
CA ILE A 199 -16.03 -10.80 0.87
C ILE A 199 -15.26 -10.27 2.09
N GLN A 200 -14.99 -8.97 2.10
CA GLN A 200 -14.40 -8.24 3.22
C GLN A 200 -15.47 -7.88 4.29
N GLY A 201 -16.74 -8.19 4.00
CA GLY A 201 -17.93 -7.92 4.79
C GLY A 201 -17.96 -8.65 6.13
N SER A 202 -17.13 -8.21 7.06
CA SER A 202 -17.37 -8.24 8.49
C SER A 202 -16.44 -7.21 9.12
N LYS A 203 -17.03 -6.13 9.64
CA LYS A 203 -16.51 -5.24 10.69
C LYS A 203 -15.15 -5.72 11.22
N VAL A 204 -14.07 -5.00 10.94
CA VAL A 204 -12.84 -5.19 11.71
C VAL A 204 -13.17 -4.67 13.10
N LEU A 205 -13.67 -5.58 13.94
CA LEU A 205 -13.85 -5.34 15.36
C LEU A 205 -12.44 -5.16 15.93
N GLY A 206 -12.19 -4.04 16.60
CA GLY A 206 -11.04 -3.93 17.48
C GLY A 206 -11.08 -5.01 18.57
N ASP A 207 -9.98 -5.19 19.30
CA ASP A 207 -9.93 -6.09 20.46
C ASP A 207 -11.00 -5.77 21.53
N ASP A 208 -11.59 -4.56 21.46
CA ASP A 208 -12.67 -4.05 22.30
C ASP A 208 -14.08 -4.25 21.71
N GLY A 209 -14.21 -4.82 20.51
CA GLY A 209 -15.49 -4.96 19.81
C GLY A 209 -15.99 -3.67 19.15
N SER A 210 -15.17 -2.62 19.04
CA SER A 210 -15.52 -1.40 18.31
C SER A 210 -15.34 -1.55 16.79
N GLU A 211 -16.23 -0.95 16.02
CA GLU A 211 -16.12 -0.91 14.56
C GLU A 211 -15.04 0.10 14.13
N ARG A 212 -13.97 -0.35 13.46
CA ARG A 212 -12.99 0.57 12.86
C ARG A 212 -13.58 1.21 11.60
N ALA A 213 -13.78 2.53 11.62
CA ALA A 213 -14.14 3.33 10.44
C ALA A 213 -13.16 3.16 9.27
N ASP A 214 -11.89 2.84 9.56
CA ASP A 214 -10.85 2.54 8.56
C ASP A 214 -11.15 1.29 7.72
N SER A 215 -12.00 0.39 8.20
CA SER A 215 -12.24 -0.90 7.54
C SER A 215 -12.96 -0.76 6.20
N GLU A 216 -13.87 0.19 6.06
CA GLU A 216 -14.59 0.45 4.80
C GLU A 216 -13.66 1.07 3.75
N ILE A 217 -12.83 2.04 4.16
CA ILE A 217 -11.90 2.74 3.28
C ILE A 217 -10.81 1.78 2.79
N MET A 218 -10.28 0.94 3.68
CA MET A 218 -9.31 -0.09 3.32
C MET A 218 -9.91 -1.11 2.34
N SER A 219 -11.16 -1.52 2.56
CA SER A 219 -11.88 -2.44 1.67
C SER A 219 -12.07 -1.83 0.28
N TYR A 220 -12.47 -0.56 0.21
CA TYR A 220 -12.59 0.20 -1.04
C TYR A 220 -11.25 0.30 -1.78
N ARG A 221 -10.15 0.63 -1.08
CA ARG A 221 -8.80 0.67 -1.63
C ARG A 221 -8.39 -0.67 -2.24
N GLN A 222 -8.56 -1.75 -1.47
CA GLN A 222 -8.19 -3.10 -1.91
C GLN A 222 -9.01 -3.53 -3.13
N ALA A 223 -10.30 -3.16 -3.19
CA ALA A 223 -11.16 -3.42 -4.32
C ALA A 223 -10.75 -2.65 -5.59
N LEU A 224 -10.42 -1.36 -5.46
CA LEU A 224 -9.88 -0.57 -6.57
C LEU A 224 -8.55 -1.13 -7.08
N ARG A 225 -7.66 -1.51 -6.16
CA ARG A 225 -6.38 -2.12 -6.52
C ARG A 225 -6.60 -3.44 -7.23
N LEU A 226 -7.53 -4.27 -6.76
CA LEU A 226 -7.93 -5.51 -7.44
C LEU A 226 -8.43 -5.21 -8.86
N ALA A 227 -9.36 -4.28 -9.03
CA ALA A 227 -9.86 -3.88 -10.35
C ALA A 227 -8.72 -3.45 -11.29
N LEU A 228 -7.75 -2.69 -10.78
CA LEU A 228 -6.58 -2.26 -11.54
C LEU A 228 -5.66 -3.43 -11.93
N MET A 229 -5.43 -4.37 -11.01
CA MET A 229 -4.61 -5.56 -11.28
C MET A 229 -5.25 -6.51 -12.32
N LEU A 230 -6.58 -6.48 -12.41
CA LEU A 230 -7.39 -7.27 -13.35
C LEU A 230 -7.43 -6.71 -14.78
N GLY A 231 -6.77 -5.58 -15.04
CA GLY A 231 -6.91 -4.78 -16.27
C GLY A 231 -6.66 -5.49 -17.63
N PRO A 232 -6.47 -4.71 -18.72
CA PRO A 232 -6.77 -5.10 -20.11
C PRO A 232 -6.16 -6.40 -20.62
N LYS A 233 -5.02 -6.80 -20.05
CA LYS A 233 -4.21 -7.92 -20.55
C LYS A 233 -4.72 -9.29 -20.17
N ARG A 234 -5.67 -9.39 -19.23
CA ARG A 234 -6.08 -10.66 -18.62
C ARG A 234 -7.36 -11.23 -19.21
N PHE A 235 -8.27 -10.36 -19.65
CA PHE A 235 -9.55 -10.73 -20.27
C PHE A 235 -9.49 -10.51 -21.78
N SER A 236 -8.69 -11.33 -22.46
CA SER A 236 -8.31 -11.19 -23.88
C SER A 236 -9.45 -11.27 -24.90
N SER A 237 -10.68 -11.57 -24.48
CA SER A 237 -11.83 -11.84 -25.36
C SER A 237 -12.99 -10.84 -25.25
N SER A 238 -13.03 -9.94 -24.25
CA SER A 238 -14.14 -9.00 -24.03
C SER A 238 -13.75 -7.53 -24.05
N GLY A 239 -12.49 -7.20 -24.31
CA GLY A 239 -11.94 -5.87 -24.03
C GLY A 239 -11.63 -5.71 -22.54
N ASP A 240 -10.92 -4.63 -22.20
CA ASP A 240 -10.59 -4.30 -20.82
C ASP A 240 -11.87 -4.16 -19.98
N PRO A 241 -12.09 -5.03 -18.97
CA PRO A 241 -13.29 -4.91 -18.15
C PRO A 241 -13.29 -3.61 -17.37
N PHE A 242 -12.15 -2.97 -17.10
CA PHE A 242 -12.08 -1.78 -16.27
C PHE A 242 -11.26 -0.67 -16.92
N GLN A 243 -11.76 -0.12 -18.04
CA GLN A 243 -11.08 0.97 -18.79
C GLN A 243 -10.92 2.28 -17.99
N HIS A 244 -11.70 2.46 -16.92
CA HIS A 244 -11.77 3.69 -16.14
C HIS A 244 -11.67 3.44 -14.64
N VAL A 245 -10.68 2.66 -14.19
CA VAL A 245 -10.41 2.55 -12.75
C VAL A 245 -9.87 3.90 -12.23
N PRO A 246 -10.46 4.47 -11.17
CA PRO A 246 -9.86 5.57 -10.43
C PRO A 246 -8.45 5.23 -9.95
N ALA A 247 -7.66 6.25 -9.62
CA ALA A 247 -6.39 6.02 -8.93
C ALA A 247 -6.67 5.26 -7.61
N PRO A 248 -6.08 4.07 -7.38
CA PRO A 248 -6.14 3.47 -6.05
C PRO A 248 -5.36 4.40 -5.10
N PRO A 249 -5.96 4.83 -3.99
CA PRO A 249 -5.24 5.64 -3.01
C PRO A 249 -4.16 4.80 -2.34
N HIS A 250 -3.00 5.40 -2.09
CA HIS A 250 -1.97 4.79 -1.24
C HIS A 250 -1.11 5.87 -0.59
N ASP A 251 -0.43 5.52 0.51
CA ASP A 251 0.25 6.50 1.36
C ASP A 251 1.40 7.20 0.65
N ALA A 252 2.15 6.47 -0.18
CA ALA A 252 3.20 7.08 -0.99
C ALA A 252 2.68 8.09 -2.02
N LEU A 253 1.47 7.91 -2.57
CA LEU A 253 0.84 8.88 -3.48
C LEU A 253 0.44 10.13 -2.70
N ALA A 254 -0.26 9.96 -1.57
CA ALA A 254 -0.67 11.08 -0.73
C ALA A 254 0.52 11.90 -0.26
N THR A 255 1.56 11.21 0.21
CA THR A 255 2.84 11.81 0.59
C THR A 255 3.46 12.61 -0.55
N ALA A 256 3.57 12.01 -1.75
CA ALA A 256 4.20 12.65 -2.89
C ALA A 256 3.45 13.91 -3.32
N LEU A 257 2.12 13.83 -3.41
CA LEU A 257 1.29 14.95 -3.85
C LEU A 257 1.31 16.11 -2.86
N VAL A 258 1.35 15.81 -1.57
CA VAL A 258 1.58 16.80 -0.51
C VAL A 258 2.96 17.46 -0.67
N GLN A 259 4.02 16.67 -0.86
CA GLN A 259 5.39 17.19 -1.01
C GLN A 259 5.56 18.04 -2.26
N LEU A 260 4.84 17.72 -3.34
CA LEU A 260 4.80 18.50 -4.57
C LEU A 260 3.98 19.80 -4.41
N GLY A 261 3.32 20.00 -3.27
CA GLY A 261 2.40 21.12 -3.05
C GLY A 261 1.14 21.05 -3.93
N ILE A 262 0.83 19.88 -4.48
CA ILE A 262 -0.34 19.68 -5.33
C ILE A 262 -1.59 19.51 -4.49
N VAL A 263 -1.48 18.83 -3.35
CA VAL A 263 -2.55 18.69 -2.36
C VAL A 263 -2.17 19.50 -1.12
N GLU A 264 -3.03 20.45 -0.74
CA GLU A 264 -2.81 21.28 0.45
C GLU A 264 -3.58 20.75 1.67
N PHE A 265 -2.92 20.80 2.83
CA PHE A 265 -3.46 20.45 4.15
C PHE A 265 -4.44 21.50 4.74
N GLY A 266 -4.86 22.51 3.99
CA GLY A 266 -5.34 23.77 4.59
C GLY A 266 -6.84 24.00 4.64
N THR A 267 -7.61 23.54 3.65
CA THR A 267 -8.81 24.33 3.27
C THR A 267 -10.15 23.63 3.36
N VAL A 268 -10.22 22.30 3.51
CA VAL A 268 -11.49 21.57 3.34
C VAL A 268 -11.97 20.80 4.59
N PHE A 269 -11.13 20.61 5.61
CA PHE A 269 -11.42 19.56 6.61
C PHE A 269 -11.42 20.00 8.09
N GLY A 270 -11.67 21.28 8.35
CA GLY A 270 -11.77 21.82 9.73
C GLY A 270 -10.41 22.07 10.39
N GLU A 271 -10.44 22.52 11.65
CA GLU A 271 -9.25 22.95 12.43
C GLU A 271 -8.15 21.87 12.56
N GLY A 272 -8.46 20.59 12.33
CA GLY A 272 -7.54 19.45 12.53
C GLY A 272 -6.33 19.41 11.58
N VAL A 273 -6.51 19.77 10.30
CA VAL A 273 -5.43 19.61 9.30
C VAL A 273 -4.41 20.76 9.36
N GLY A 274 -4.83 21.95 9.82
CA GLY A 274 -3.91 22.99 10.26
C GLY A 274 -2.99 22.51 11.40
N GLN A 275 -3.48 21.59 12.24
CA GLN A 275 -2.64 20.94 13.25
C GLN A 275 -1.70 19.91 12.64
N ILE A 276 -1.99 19.27 11.50
CA ILE A 276 -1.00 18.41 10.81
C ILE A 276 0.15 19.26 10.32
N ARG A 277 -0.13 20.37 9.64
CA ARG A 277 0.93 21.27 9.16
C ARG A 277 1.70 21.87 10.31
N LYS A 278 1.02 22.30 11.38
CA LYS A 278 1.68 22.76 12.60
C LYS A 278 2.53 21.67 13.26
N ARG A 279 2.03 20.43 13.38
CA ARG A 279 2.77 19.26 13.89
C ARG A 279 3.97 18.94 13.00
N LEU A 280 3.83 19.08 11.69
CA LEU A 280 4.92 18.91 10.73
C LEU A 280 5.95 20.02 10.89
N ASP A 281 5.54 21.29 10.96
CA ASP A 281 6.41 22.46 11.17
C ASP A 281 7.10 22.40 12.56
N GLU A 282 6.43 21.87 13.58
CA GLU A 282 6.96 21.60 14.92
C GLU A 282 7.96 20.43 14.91
N ALA A 283 7.63 19.33 14.23
CA ALA A 283 8.55 18.20 14.05
C ALA A 283 9.78 18.62 13.23
N LEU A 284 9.58 19.50 12.25
CA LEU A 284 10.65 20.10 11.44
C LEU A 284 11.56 21.01 12.26
N SER A 285 10.99 21.85 13.11
CA SER A 285 11.75 22.77 13.95
C SER A 285 12.42 22.09 15.15
N SER A 286 11.93 20.92 15.58
CA SER A 286 12.51 20.13 16.67
C SER A 286 13.53 19.08 16.20
N ALA A 287 13.55 18.73 14.91
CA ALA A 287 14.58 17.88 14.31
C ALA A 287 15.94 18.59 14.31
N THR A 288 16.61 18.58 15.46
CA THR A 288 17.95 19.15 15.64
C THR A 288 18.98 18.14 15.15
N ILE A 289 19.86 18.56 14.24
CA ILE A 289 21.02 17.76 13.83
C ILE A 289 21.95 17.67 15.07
N PRO A 290 22.24 16.47 15.62
CA PRO A 290 23.25 16.35 16.65
C PRO A 290 24.57 16.85 16.06
N GLY A 291 25.12 17.91 16.64
CA GLY A 291 26.34 18.55 16.16
C GLY A 291 27.44 17.51 15.99
N SER A 292 27.84 17.28 14.75
CA SER A 292 29.03 16.50 14.42
C SER A 292 30.25 17.31 14.87
N GLY A 293 30.66 17.11 16.12
CA GLY A 293 32.04 17.33 16.51
C GLY A 293 32.89 16.31 15.76
N ASP A 294 33.39 16.70 14.60
CA ASP A 294 34.68 16.34 14.01
C ASP A 294 34.67 16.73 12.52
N GLU A 295 35.26 17.90 12.24
CA GLU A 295 35.61 18.34 10.90
C GLU A 295 36.76 17.46 10.37
N GLU A 296 36.46 16.35 9.69
CA GLU A 296 37.30 15.80 8.60
C GLU A 296 36.76 14.44 8.10
N ALA A 297 35.82 14.47 7.15
CA ALA A 297 35.68 13.55 6.01
C ALA A 297 34.37 13.83 5.26
N GLN A 298 34.34 14.93 4.49
CA GLN A 298 33.21 15.22 3.59
C GLN A 298 33.19 14.26 2.40
N THR A 299 32.47 13.15 2.54
CA THR A 299 31.72 12.58 1.41
C THR A 299 30.28 13.04 1.58
N LYS A 300 29.82 13.92 0.69
CA LYS A 300 28.50 14.58 0.75
C LYS A 300 27.37 13.57 0.54
N GLU A 301 26.99 12.85 1.58
CA GLU A 301 25.68 12.23 1.67
C GLU A 301 24.81 13.20 2.45
N GLN A 302 23.90 13.90 1.75
CA GLN A 302 22.94 14.78 2.39
C GLN A 302 22.01 13.91 3.23
N GLU A 303 22.20 13.89 4.54
CA GLU A 303 21.31 13.18 5.46
C GLU A 303 19.95 13.89 5.43
N LYS A 304 18.98 13.30 4.72
CA LYS A 304 17.59 13.77 4.72
C LYS A 304 16.94 13.25 5.98
N ILE A 305 16.32 14.15 6.71
CA ILE A 305 15.56 13.81 7.90
C ILE A 305 14.19 13.30 7.45
N LEU A 306 13.89 12.05 7.80
CA LEU A 306 12.57 11.45 7.64
C LEU A 306 11.72 11.85 8.85
N VAL A 307 10.72 12.70 8.63
CA VAL A 307 9.77 13.07 9.67
C VAL A 307 8.49 12.26 9.47
N TRP A 308 8.05 11.59 10.53
CA TRP A 308 6.79 10.87 10.55
C TRP A 308 5.73 11.75 11.21
N VAL A 309 4.59 11.92 10.54
CA VAL A 309 3.44 12.61 11.12
C VAL A 309 2.33 11.60 11.32
N GLU A 310 1.89 11.48 12.57
CA GLU A 310 0.72 10.68 12.91
C GLU A 310 -0.53 11.43 12.46
N VAL A 311 -1.35 10.74 11.67
CA VAL A 311 -2.62 11.27 11.18
C VAL A 311 -3.77 10.47 11.75
N THR A 312 -4.87 11.14 12.04
CA THR A 312 -6.10 10.47 12.44
C THR A 312 -6.68 9.66 11.26
N PRO A 313 -7.50 8.64 11.52
CA PRO A 313 -8.31 7.93 10.51
C PRO A 313 -8.99 8.86 9.51
N GLU A 314 -9.60 9.94 10.00
CA GLU A 314 -10.34 10.90 9.19
C GLU A 314 -9.39 11.73 8.30
N GLU A 315 -8.30 12.24 8.85
CA GLU A 315 -7.28 12.97 8.08
C GLU A 315 -6.66 12.08 6.99
N HIS A 316 -6.45 10.80 7.30
CA HIS A 316 -5.92 9.82 6.36
C HIS A 316 -6.89 9.57 5.20
N ALA A 317 -8.17 9.36 5.50
CA ALA A 317 -9.25 9.22 4.53
C ALA A 317 -9.33 10.42 3.58
N GLN A 318 -9.23 11.62 4.13
CA GLN A 318 -9.28 12.88 3.40
C GLN A 318 -8.08 13.05 2.48
N LEU A 319 -6.88 12.71 2.94
CA LEU A 319 -5.66 12.74 2.13
C LEU A 319 -5.74 11.76 0.97
N TRP A 320 -6.26 10.58 1.20
CA TRP A 320 -6.54 9.62 0.13
C TRP A 320 -7.55 10.16 -0.88
N ALA A 321 -8.66 10.72 -0.43
CA ALA A 321 -9.66 11.32 -1.32
C ALA A 321 -9.06 12.47 -2.17
N GLY A 322 -8.30 13.37 -1.53
CA GLY A 322 -7.59 14.46 -2.22
C GLY A 322 -6.58 13.95 -3.25
N SER A 323 -5.89 12.85 -2.94
CA SER A 323 -4.92 12.23 -3.84
C SER A 323 -5.57 11.63 -5.08
N VAL A 324 -6.69 10.93 -4.92
CA VAL A 324 -7.46 10.38 -6.05
C VAL A 324 -7.96 11.52 -6.93
N LEU A 325 -8.51 12.58 -6.33
CA LEU A 325 -8.99 13.74 -7.06
C LEU A 325 -7.87 14.47 -7.80
N ALA A 326 -6.68 14.59 -7.20
CA ALA A 326 -5.51 15.18 -7.84
C ALA A 326 -5.08 14.36 -9.07
N CYS A 327 -5.01 13.03 -8.97
CA CYS A 327 -4.71 12.17 -10.12
C CYS A 327 -5.75 12.29 -11.24
N LEU A 328 -7.04 12.41 -10.90
CA LEU A 328 -8.10 12.65 -11.89
C LEU A 328 -7.90 13.99 -12.61
N ARG A 329 -7.69 15.08 -11.86
CA ARG A 329 -7.44 16.41 -12.43
C ARG A 329 -6.16 16.44 -13.27
N MET A 330 -5.10 15.74 -12.86
CA MET A 330 -3.87 15.61 -13.65
C MET A 330 -4.13 14.90 -14.98
N ALA A 331 -4.89 13.80 -14.97
CA ALA A 331 -5.22 13.07 -16.20
C ALA A 331 -6.08 13.93 -17.15
N GLU A 332 -7.10 14.61 -16.62
CA GLU A 332 -7.91 15.58 -17.38
C GLU A 332 -7.07 16.73 -17.94
N ARG A 333 -6.10 17.21 -17.16
CA ARG A 333 -5.24 18.31 -17.58
C ARG A 333 -4.22 17.88 -18.64
N ALA A 334 -3.69 16.67 -18.53
CA ALA A 334 -2.76 16.09 -19.49
C ALA A 334 -3.38 15.96 -20.89
N THR A 335 -4.66 15.55 -21.00
CA THR A 335 -5.35 15.46 -22.30
C THR A 335 -5.54 16.84 -22.96
N VAL A 336 -5.65 17.91 -22.16
CA VAL A 336 -5.71 19.29 -22.67
C VAL A 336 -4.34 19.78 -23.13
N LEU A 337 -3.26 19.40 -22.44
CA LEU A 337 -1.89 19.84 -22.74
C LEU A 337 -1.29 19.11 -23.96
N GLU A 338 -1.61 17.83 -24.17
CA GLU A 338 -1.18 17.06 -25.35
C GLU A 338 -2.34 16.34 -26.04
N PRO A 339 -3.18 17.07 -26.80
CA PRO A 339 -4.34 16.48 -27.48
C PRO A 339 -3.97 15.56 -28.67
N GLU A 340 -2.74 15.65 -29.19
CA GLU A 340 -2.30 14.95 -30.42
C GLU A 340 -1.34 13.76 -30.15
N SER A 341 -1.08 13.44 -28.88
CA SER A 341 -0.21 12.32 -28.51
C SER A 341 -0.95 10.99 -28.68
N GLU A 342 -0.86 10.39 -29.88
CA GLU A 342 -1.43 9.05 -30.17
C GLU A 342 -0.84 7.92 -29.29
N VAL A 343 0.23 8.17 -28.53
CA VAL A 343 1.13 7.11 -28.08
C VAL A 343 1.03 6.77 -26.60
N THR A 344 0.52 7.65 -25.71
CA THR A 344 0.34 7.28 -24.28
C THR A 344 -0.75 8.10 -23.59
N ILE A 345 -1.90 7.48 -23.33
CA ILE A 345 -2.95 8.08 -22.50
C ILE A 345 -2.46 8.13 -21.03
N ILE A 346 -2.33 9.34 -20.50
CA ILE A 346 -2.09 9.56 -19.07
C ILE A 346 -3.42 9.35 -18.33
N THR A 347 -3.46 8.39 -17.41
CA THR A 347 -4.67 8.03 -16.65
C THR A 347 -4.42 8.22 -15.16
N ALA A 348 -5.48 8.41 -14.38
CA ALA A 348 -5.36 8.53 -12.93
C ALA A 348 -4.70 7.28 -12.30
N ALA A 349 -5.10 6.08 -12.75
CA ALA A 349 -4.48 4.84 -12.33
C ALA A 349 -3.01 4.71 -12.76
N GLY A 350 -2.66 5.17 -13.97
CA GLY A 350 -1.28 5.18 -14.45
C GLY A 350 -0.39 6.16 -13.69
N LEU A 351 -0.93 7.31 -13.27
CA LEU A 351 -0.24 8.25 -12.37
C LEU A 351 -0.01 7.61 -11.00
N SER A 352 -1.03 6.99 -10.39
CA SER A 352 -0.87 6.26 -9.13
C SER A 352 0.21 5.17 -9.26
N ALA A 353 0.21 4.39 -10.36
CA ALA A 353 1.22 3.36 -10.64
C ALA A 353 2.63 3.92 -10.73
N TRP A 354 2.75 5.07 -11.38
CA TRP A 354 4.00 5.76 -11.55
C TRP A 354 4.53 6.29 -10.21
N PHE A 355 3.66 6.86 -9.37
CA PHE A 355 4.01 7.31 -8.02
C PHE A 355 4.48 6.16 -7.14
N ALA A 356 3.74 5.05 -7.10
CA ALA A 356 4.11 3.84 -6.38
C ALA A 356 5.47 3.29 -6.83
N ALA A 357 5.67 3.12 -8.14
CA ALA A 357 6.90 2.56 -8.68
C ALA A 357 8.13 3.46 -8.47
N ARG A 358 7.95 4.78 -8.38
CA ARG A 358 9.04 5.69 -7.99
C ARG A 358 9.36 5.59 -6.51
N ALA A 359 8.33 5.50 -5.65
CA ALA A 359 8.53 5.32 -4.22
C ALA A 359 9.31 4.04 -3.90
N GLU A 360 8.96 2.91 -4.55
CA GLU A 360 9.66 1.63 -4.39
C GLU A 360 11.14 1.69 -4.80
N LYS A 361 11.48 2.50 -5.81
CA LYS A 361 12.86 2.65 -6.29
C LYS A 361 13.73 3.58 -5.42
N GLY A 362 13.23 3.99 -4.26
CA GLY A 362 13.93 4.96 -3.40
C GLY A 362 14.05 6.34 -4.06
N HIS A 363 13.26 6.63 -5.10
CA HIS A 363 13.11 7.98 -5.60
C HIS A 363 12.18 8.71 -4.64
N HIS A 364 12.72 9.12 -3.49
CA HIS A 364 12.06 10.07 -2.61
C HIS A 364 11.70 11.33 -3.40
N TRP A 365 10.51 11.91 -3.17
CA TRP A 365 10.01 13.12 -3.84
C TRP A 365 10.67 14.40 -3.33
N THR A 366 11.98 14.34 -3.17
CA THR A 366 12.89 15.46 -2.98
C THR A 366 14.12 15.18 -3.84
N SER A 367 14.66 16.20 -4.50
CA SER A 367 15.87 16.07 -5.32
C SER A 367 16.93 15.20 -4.63
N SER A 368 17.47 14.22 -5.37
CA SER A 368 18.59 13.31 -5.07
C SER A 368 18.49 12.42 -3.80
N THR A 369 18.22 11.13 -4.05
CA THR A 369 18.74 9.89 -3.42
C THR A 369 18.94 9.79 -1.91
N ILE A 370 18.44 8.70 -1.27
CA ILE A 370 19.02 8.11 -0.05
C ILE A 370 18.92 6.57 -0.07
N ALA A 371 20.00 5.93 0.40
CA ALA A 371 20.09 4.55 0.83
C ALA A 371 19.82 4.44 2.35
N ALA A 372 19.26 3.30 2.76
CA ALA A 372 18.96 2.85 4.11
C ALA A 372 19.63 3.59 5.29
N ALA A 373 18.82 4.22 6.15
CA ALA A 373 19.16 4.51 7.54
C ALA A 373 18.42 3.50 8.44
N GLY A 374 19.03 2.32 8.59
CA GLY A 374 18.72 1.40 9.68
C GLY A 374 19.76 1.60 10.77
N ASP A 375 19.40 2.32 11.82
CA ASP A 375 19.79 2.07 13.22
C ASP A 375 19.26 3.22 14.08
N ARG A 376 18.74 2.89 15.27
CA ARG A 376 18.05 3.75 16.26
C ARG A 376 16.51 3.69 16.25
N ALA A 377 16.00 2.49 16.44
CA ALA A 377 14.73 2.28 17.13
C ALA A 377 14.90 1.16 18.17
N SER A 378 15.81 1.36 19.13
CA SER A 378 15.85 0.59 20.37
C SER A 378 16.25 1.54 21.48
N ASP A 379 15.26 1.95 22.28
CA ASP A 379 15.33 2.39 23.67
C ASP A 379 14.21 3.41 23.92
N GLY A 380 12.99 2.90 23.95
CA GLY A 380 11.82 3.65 24.34
C GLY A 380 10.69 2.67 24.64
N ASP A 381 10.58 2.28 25.91
CA ASP A 381 9.39 1.63 26.50
C ASP A 381 8.20 2.60 26.47
N GLY A 382 7.79 2.98 25.25
CA GLY A 382 6.57 3.72 24.99
C GLY A 382 5.51 2.71 24.57
N ASP A 383 4.53 2.51 25.44
CA ASP A 383 3.25 1.83 25.23
C ASP A 383 2.38 2.62 24.21
N GLY A 384 3.01 3.12 23.16
CA GLY A 384 2.41 3.83 22.04
C GLY A 384 1.74 2.80 21.17
N ASP A 385 0.45 2.62 21.39
CA ASP A 385 -0.42 1.76 20.62
C ASP A 385 -0.21 2.06 19.12
N GLY A 386 0.51 1.19 18.41
CA GLY A 386 0.94 1.36 17.02
C GLY A 386 -0.20 1.27 16.00
N ARG A 387 -1.38 1.81 16.36
CA ARG A 387 -2.66 1.62 15.71
C ARG A 387 -3.08 2.78 14.79
N TYR A 388 -2.33 3.88 14.76
CA TYR A 388 -2.64 5.02 13.90
C TYR A 388 -1.85 4.99 12.59
N PRO A 389 -2.48 5.36 11.45
CA PRO A 389 -1.77 5.51 10.19
C PRO A 389 -0.72 6.63 10.29
N ARG A 390 0.46 6.37 9.72
CA ARG A 390 1.58 7.31 9.70
C ARG A 390 1.88 7.72 8.26
N ILE A 391 2.08 9.01 8.05
CA ILE A 391 2.52 9.55 6.76
C ILE A 391 3.98 9.97 6.89
N VAL A 392 4.81 9.53 5.94
CA VAL A 392 6.20 9.96 5.82
C VAL A 392 6.22 11.32 5.17
N VAL A 393 6.92 12.28 5.74
CA VAL A 393 7.30 13.49 5.01
C VAL A 393 8.83 13.55 5.01
N ALA A 394 9.43 13.21 3.88
CA ALA A 394 10.87 13.35 3.68
C ALA A 394 11.19 14.79 3.30
N ILE A 395 12.11 15.44 4.03
CA ILE A 395 12.49 16.83 3.76
C ILE A 395 14.00 16.89 3.55
N ALA A 396 14.39 17.52 2.43
CA ALA A 396 15.79 17.85 2.17
C ALA A 396 16.16 19.08 2.99
N SER A 397 17.25 19.00 3.75
CA SER A 397 17.76 20.16 4.50
C SER A 397 18.02 21.34 3.54
N PRO A 398 17.59 22.57 3.88
CA PRO A 398 17.93 23.75 3.09
C PRO A 398 19.45 23.89 3.02
N LYS A 399 19.99 24.19 1.83
CA LYS A 399 21.38 24.65 1.73
C LYS A 399 21.46 25.97 2.48
N GLU A 400 22.09 25.97 3.66
CA GLU A 400 22.66 27.19 4.21
C GLU A 400 23.69 27.68 3.19
N ASN A 401 23.43 28.87 2.64
CA ASN A 401 24.33 29.57 1.71
C ASN A 401 25.38 30.37 2.46
#